data_AF-A0A937VXG0-F1
#
_entry.id   AF-A0A937VXG0-F1
#
_cell.length_a   1.000
_cell.length_b   1.000
_cell.length_c   1.000
_cell.angle_alpha   90.00
_cell.angle_beta   90.00
_cell.angle_gamma   90.00
#
_symmetry.space_group_name_H-M   'P 1'
#
loop_
_entity.id
_entity.type
_entity.pdbx_description
1 polymer ?
#
loop_
_entity_poly.entity_id
_entity_poly.type
_entity_poly.pdbx_seq_one_letter_code
_entity_poly.pdbx_strand_id
1 'polypeptide(L)'
;KLINGALSSVNPLALKKNIHIFTENKRTITTLESKNFGTVLFLEIGATCVGGIHQTYKPGQLCLKGQEKGYFSFGGSSLVLLFEKGNIVFDQDLLSASKEDIEIKCLMGQSLGTC
;
A
#
# COMPACT_ATOMS: atom_id res chain seq x y z
N LYS A 1 8.03 -1.90 -10.96
CA LYS A 1 8.81 -0.73 -11.41
C LYS A 1 9.31 0.06 -10.21
N LEU A 2 10.63 0.28 -10.08
CA LEU A 2 11.19 1.16 -9.05
C LEU A 2 11.18 2.62 -9.54
N ILE A 3 10.79 3.54 -8.67
CA ILE A 3 10.89 4.99 -8.87
C ILE A 3 11.70 5.54 -7.71
N ASN A 4 12.83 6.18 -8.03
CA ASN A 4 13.66 6.84 -7.02
C ASN A 4 13.01 8.15 -6.56
N GLY A 5 13.38 8.58 -5.36
CA GLY A 5 12.77 9.74 -4.74
C GLY A 5 13.36 9.99 -3.35
N ALA A 6 12.76 10.95 -2.64
CA ALA A 6 13.13 11.26 -1.26
C ALA A 6 12.78 10.10 -0.31
N LEU A 7 13.18 10.24 0.95
CA LEU A 7 12.82 9.33 2.05
C LEU A 7 12.24 10.14 3.21
N SER A 8 11.29 11.01 2.89
CA SER A 8 10.57 11.81 3.88
C SER A 8 9.73 10.93 4.80
N SER A 9 9.47 11.39 6.02
CA SER A 9 8.71 10.63 7.00
C SER A 9 7.27 10.43 6.54
N VAL A 10 6.76 9.22 6.68
CA VAL A 10 5.36 8.86 6.45
C VAL A 10 4.53 8.87 7.74
N ASN A 11 5.06 9.47 8.82
CA ASN A 11 4.29 9.68 10.03
C ASN A 11 3.03 10.53 9.72
N PRO A 12 1.86 10.25 10.34
CA PRO A 12 0.64 11.01 10.13
C PRO A 12 0.80 12.53 10.21
N LEU A 13 1.66 13.05 11.08
CA LEU A 13 1.92 14.50 11.20
C LEU A 13 2.63 15.07 9.96
N ALA A 14 3.49 14.29 9.30
CA ALA A 14 4.15 14.70 8.07
C ALA A 14 3.18 14.63 6.87
N LEU A 15 2.38 13.55 6.80
CA LEU A 15 1.39 13.36 5.74
C LEU A 15 0.28 14.42 5.77
N LYS A 16 -0.19 14.83 6.95
CA LYS A 16 -1.15 15.94 7.10
C LYS A 16 -0.61 17.26 6.56
N LYS A 17 0.71 17.47 6.57
CA LYS A 17 1.35 18.69 6.04
C LYS A 17 1.61 18.59 4.53
N ASN A 18 2.01 17.42 4.05
CA ASN A 18 2.29 17.19 2.64
C ASN A 18 1.94 15.76 2.22
N ILE A 19 0.81 15.60 1.54
CA ILE A 19 0.38 14.30 1.01
C ILE A 19 1.25 13.83 -0.17
N HIS A 20 1.94 14.75 -0.86
CA HIS A 20 2.82 14.43 -1.99
C HIS A 20 4.02 13.57 -1.59
N ILE A 21 4.28 13.38 -0.29
CA ILE A 21 5.27 12.42 0.22
C ILE A 21 5.06 11.04 -0.43
N PHE A 22 3.82 10.58 -0.64
CA PHE A 22 3.55 9.31 -1.30
C PHE A 22 3.98 9.26 -2.78
N THR A 23 4.00 10.41 -3.45
CA THR A 23 4.38 10.55 -4.86
C THR A 23 5.83 10.99 -5.06
N GLU A 24 6.48 11.53 -4.05
CA GLU A 24 7.86 12.03 -4.08
C GLU A 24 8.85 11.04 -3.49
N ASN A 25 8.42 10.21 -2.53
CA ASN A 25 9.30 9.23 -1.93
C ASN A 25 9.66 8.11 -2.92
N LYS A 26 10.85 7.52 -2.69
CA LYS A 26 11.26 6.28 -3.34
C LYS A 26 10.19 5.22 -3.13
N ARG A 27 9.74 4.62 -4.22
CA ARG A 27 8.65 3.64 -4.20
C ARG A 27 8.77 2.60 -5.30
N THR A 28 8.21 1.43 -5.05
CA THR A 28 8.00 0.42 -6.08
C THR A 28 6.52 0.39 -6.43
N ILE A 29 6.21 0.23 -7.72
CA ILE A 29 4.85 0.02 -8.22
C ILE A 29 4.82 -1.37 -8.83
N THR A 30 3.88 -2.18 -8.37
CA THR A 30 3.56 -3.50 -8.94
C THR A 30 2.11 -3.51 -9.37
N THR A 31 1.84 -3.91 -10.61
CA THR A 31 0.49 -4.22 -11.06
C THR A 31 0.17 -5.67 -10.69
N LEU A 32 -0.93 -5.88 -9.98
CA LEU A 32 -1.45 -7.18 -9.61
C LEU A 32 -2.75 -7.44 -10.38
N GLU A 33 -2.72 -8.44 -11.24
CA GLU A 33 -3.93 -8.91 -11.93
C GLU A 33 -4.66 -9.93 -11.05
N SER A 34 -5.86 -9.57 -10.60
CA SER A 34 -6.69 -10.39 -9.73
C SER A 34 -7.99 -10.76 -10.43
N LYS A 35 -8.36 -12.04 -10.38
CA LYS A 35 -9.67 -12.49 -10.87
C LYS A 35 -10.84 -11.87 -10.09
N ASN A 36 -10.59 -11.52 -8.83
CA ASN A 36 -11.59 -11.01 -7.91
C ASN A 36 -11.64 -9.48 -7.94
N PHE A 37 -10.47 -8.83 -7.91
CA PHE A 37 -10.38 -7.37 -7.75
C PHE A 37 -10.01 -6.62 -9.04
N GLY A 38 -9.94 -7.33 -10.17
CA GLY A 38 -9.42 -6.80 -11.43
C GLY A 38 -7.97 -6.36 -11.30
N THR A 39 -7.61 -5.24 -11.92
CA THR A 39 -6.26 -4.70 -11.85
C THR A 39 -6.07 -3.88 -10.57
N VAL A 40 -5.11 -4.27 -9.73
CA VAL A 40 -4.76 -3.57 -8.50
C VAL A 40 -3.34 -3.02 -8.62
N LEU A 41 -3.15 -1.73 -8.31
CA LEU A 41 -1.80 -1.17 -8.16
C LEU A 41 -1.35 -1.28 -6.72
N PHE A 42 -0.22 -1.95 -6.53
CA PHE A 42 0.43 -2.17 -5.25
C PHE A 42 1.67 -1.28 -5.17
N LEU A 43 1.62 -0.25 -4.31
CA LEU A 43 2.67 0.76 -4.18
C LEU A 43 3.36 0.62 -2.82
N GLU A 44 4.58 0.10 -2.84
CA GLU A 44 5.44 0.05 -1.66
C GLU A 44 6.27 1.33 -1.57
N ILE A 45 6.08 2.13 -0.52
CA ILE A 45 6.68 3.47 -0.37
C ILE A 45 7.67 3.44 0.79
N GLY A 46 8.94 3.71 0.50
CA GLY A 46 9.98 3.87 1.52
C GLY A 46 9.84 5.20 2.25
N ALA A 47 10.33 5.27 3.48
CA ALA A 47 10.34 6.50 4.27
C ALA A 47 11.66 6.67 5.01
N THR A 48 11.71 7.64 5.93
CA THR A 48 12.92 7.95 6.71
C THR A 48 13.48 6.70 7.37
N CYS A 49 14.79 6.53 7.26
CA CYS A 49 15.55 5.34 7.68
C CYS A 49 15.24 4.03 6.93
N VAL A 50 14.34 4.02 5.92
CA VAL A 50 14.04 2.86 5.06
C VAL A 50 14.27 3.18 3.58
N GLY A 51 15.43 2.78 3.07
CA GLY A 51 15.70 2.81 1.63
C GLY A 51 15.44 1.47 0.92
N GLY A 52 15.33 0.37 1.66
CA GLY A 52 15.27 -0.99 1.14
C GLY A 52 13.83 -1.46 0.92
N ILE A 53 13.43 -1.58 -0.33
CA ILE A 53 12.18 -2.22 -0.75
C ILE A 53 12.58 -3.46 -1.52
N HIS A 54 12.31 -4.64 -0.96
CA HIS A 54 12.75 -5.92 -1.50
C HIS A 54 11.54 -6.68 -2.03
N GLN A 55 11.63 -7.13 -3.27
CA GLN A 55 10.57 -7.85 -3.95
C GLN A 55 10.99 -9.32 -4.05
N THR A 56 10.19 -10.23 -3.49
CA THR A 56 10.49 -11.67 -3.47
C THR A 56 9.59 -12.46 -4.43
N TYR A 57 8.52 -11.85 -4.91
CA TYR A 57 7.69 -12.41 -5.98
C TYR A 57 8.43 -12.49 -7.32
N LYS A 58 7.96 -13.39 -8.19
CA LYS A 58 8.40 -13.50 -9.58
C LYS A 58 7.34 -12.91 -10.52
N PRO A 59 7.67 -11.90 -11.34
CA PRO A 59 6.73 -11.35 -12.32
C PRO A 59 6.17 -12.41 -13.26
N GLY A 60 4.87 -12.29 -13.58
CA GLY A 60 4.16 -13.22 -14.47
C GLY A 60 3.78 -14.57 -13.84
N GLN A 61 4.14 -14.81 -12.58
CA GLN A 61 3.70 -16.01 -11.86
C GLN A 61 2.41 -15.76 -11.09
N LEU A 62 1.58 -16.80 -11.01
CA LEU A 62 0.41 -16.81 -10.15
C LEU A 62 0.85 -16.77 -8.68
N CYS A 63 0.30 -15.83 -7.91
CA CYS A 63 0.43 -15.79 -6.46
C CYS A 63 -0.90 -16.13 -5.77
N LEU A 64 -0.83 -16.84 -4.65
CA LEU A 64 -1.96 -17.18 -3.81
C LEU A 64 -2.10 -16.16 -2.67
N LYS A 65 -3.32 -15.99 -2.15
CA LYS A 65 -3.59 -15.16 -0.97
C LYS A 65 -2.70 -15.61 0.19
N GLY A 66 -1.99 -14.65 0.80
CA GLY A 66 -1.09 -14.90 1.93
C GLY A 66 0.34 -15.29 1.54
N GLN A 67 0.65 -15.44 0.24
CA GLN A 67 2.03 -15.60 -0.19
C GLN A 67 2.84 -14.31 -0.01
N GLU A 68 4.12 -14.47 0.28
CA GLU A 68 5.03 -13.35 0.41
C GLU A 68 5.19 -12.63 -0.93
N LYS A 69 4.99 -11.31 -0.89
CA LYS A 69 5.22 -10.41 -2.02
C LYS A 69 6.61 -9.78 -1.96
N GLY A 70 7.05 -9.44 -0.75
CA GLY A 70 8.27 -8.70 -0.48
C GLY A 70 8.25 -8.12 0.93
N TYR A 71 9.27 -7.35 1.26
CA TYR A 71 9.43 -6.74 2.58
C TYR A 71 10.21 -5.43 2.51
N PHE A 72 10.07 -4.62 3.56
CA PHE A 72 10.88 -3.41 3.77
C PHE A 72 12.06 -3.73 4.68
N SER A 73 13.20 -3.07 4.46
CA SER A 73 14.26 -2.99 5.46
C SER A 73 13.80 -2.17 6.68
N PHE A 74 14.53 -2.29 7.79
CA PHE A 74 14.17 -1.66 9.08
C PHE A 74 13.89 -0.16 9.00
N GLY A 75 12.74 0.28 9.52
CA GLY A 75 12.33 1.68 9.74
C GLY A 75 10.89 1.96 9.29
N GLY A 76 10.55 3.23 9.02
CA GLY A 76 9.21 3.63 8.56
C GLY A 76 8.93 3.30 7.09
N SER A 77 7.72 2.84 6.79
CA SER A 77 7.27 2.57 5.41
C SER A 77 5.75 2.75 5.30
N SER A 78 5.24 2.75 4.07
CA SER A 78 3.81 2.75 3.82
C SER A 78 3.47 1.91 2.60
N LEU A 79 2.25 1.41 2.59
CA LEU A 79 1.66 0.70 1.47
C LEU A 79 0.43 1.45 0.99
N VAL A 80 0.34 1.68 -0.32
CA VAL A 80 -0.87 2.20 -0.97
C VAL A 80 -1.37 1.18 -1.98
N LEU A 81 -2.65 0.83 -1.87
CA LEU A 81 -3.35 -0.06 -2.80
C LEU A 81 -4.38 0.76 -3.55
N LEU A 82 -4.33 0.72 -4.88
CA LEU A 82 -5.32 1.37 -5.74
C LEU A 82 -6.11 0.30 -6.47
N PHE A 83 -7.42 0.39 -6.36
CA PHE A 83 -8.37 -0.51 -7.01
C PHE A 83 -9.10 0.24 -8.10
N GLU A 84 -9.47 -0.46 -9.17
CA GLU A 84 -10.39 0.08 -10.17
C GLU A 84 -11.74 0.41 -9.52
N LYS A 85 -12.38 1.48 -10.02
CA LYS A 85 -13.67 1.92 -9.50
C LYS A 85 -14.71 0.80 -9.66
N GLY A 86 -15.29 0.38 -8.55
CA GLY A 86 -16.35 -0.62 -8.51
C GLY A 86 -15.88 -2.07 -8.30
N ASN A 87 -14.57 -2.34 -8.28
CA ASN A 87 -14.03 -3.70 -8.07
C ASN A 87 -13.84 -4.08 -6.60
N ILE A 88 -14.15 -3.16 -5.68
CA ILE A 88 -14.10 -3.41 -4.25
C ILE A 88 -15.24 -2.66 -3.56
N VAL A 89 -15.91 -3.36 -2.65
CA VAL A 89 -16.85 -2.80 -1.67
C VAL A 89 -16.12 -2.80 -0.33
N PHE A 90 -15.71 -1.62 0.13
CA PHE A 90 -15.03 -1.47 1.42
C PHE A 90 -15.98 -1.75 2.58
N ASP A 91 -15.44 -2.31 3.66
CA ASP A 91 -16.20 -2.55 4.88
C ASP A 91 -16.72 -1.24 5.50
N GLN A 92 -17.90 -1.30 6.11
CA GLN A 92 -18.64 -0.11 6.53
C GLN A 92 -17.92 0.68 7.63
N ASP A 93 -17.14 0.02 8.49
CA ASP A 93 -16.32 0.65 9.52
C ASP A 93 -15.21 1.52 8.92
N LEU A 94 -14.56 1.06 7.85
CA LEU A 94 -13.56 1.83 7.11
C LEU A 94 -14.18 3.07 6.47
N LEU A 95 -15.37 2.93 5.87
CA LEU A 95 -16.08 4.03 5.25
C LEU A 95 -16.53 5.08 6.29
N SER A 96 -16.98 4.63 7.45
CA SER A 96 -17.40 5.53 8.54
C SER A 96 -16.21 6.29 9.11
N ALA A 97 -15.11 5.60 9.47
CA ALA A 97 -13.92 6.25 10.00
C ALA A 97 -13.26 7.20 8.99
N SER A 98 -13.26 6.83 7.70
CA SER A 98 -12.72 7.71 6.66
C SER A 98 -13.51 9.02 6.52
N LYS A 99 -14.82 9.03 6.78
CA LYS A 99 -15.63 10.27 6.76
C LYS A 99 -15.32 11.19 7.93
N GLU A 100 -14.74 10.66 8.99
CA GLU A 100 -14.37 11.37 10.21
C GLU A 100 -12.85 11.64 10.30
N ASP A 101 -12.09 11.36 9.23
CA ASP A 101 -10.62 11.46 9.18
C ASP A 101 -9.92 10.64 10.29
N ILE A 102 -10.48 9.49 10.65
CA ILE A 102 -9.96 8.59 11.69
C ILE A 102 -9.11 7.48 11.07
N GLU A 103 -7.87 7.36 11.54
CA GLU A 103 -7.00 6.23 11.23
C GLU A 103 -7.41 5.00 12.04
N ILE A 104 -7.60 3.86 11.37
CA ILE A 104 -7.93 2.58 12.01
C ILE A 104 -6.71 1.67 12.04
N LYS A 105 -6.49 1.02 13.18
CA LYS A 105 -5.57 -0.10 13.29
C LYS A 105 -6.12 -1.32 12.53
N CYS A 106 -5.49 -1.67 11.42
CA CYS A 106 -5.77 -2.92 10.70
C CYS A 106 -4.97 -4.09 11.29
N LEU A 107 -5.63 -5.20 11.64
CA LEU A 107 -4.99 -6.43 12.06
C LEU A 107 -4.79 -7.41 10.88
N MET A 108 -3.79 -8.27 10.97
CA MET A 108 -3.58 -9.32 9.97
C MET A 108 -4.81 -10.25 9.94
N GLY A 109 -5.35 -10.49 8.74
CA GLY A 109 -6.54 -11.33 8.53
C GLY A 109 -7.86 -10.59 8.73
N GLN A 110 -7.86 -9.34 9.18
CA GLN A 110 -9.05 -8.50 9.21
C GLN A 110 -9.56 -8.26 7.80
N SER A 111 -10.88 -8.30 7.62
CA SER A 111 -11.51 -7.89 6.37
C SER A 111 -11.31 -6.38 6.16
N LEU A 112 -11.10 -5.99 4.91
CA LEU A 112 -11.08 -4.58 4.50
C LEU A 112 -12.14 -4.29 3.43
N GLY A 113 -12.90 -5.31 3.05
CA GLY A 113 -13.83 -5.27 1.93
C GLY A 113 -13.84 -6.55 1.13
N THR A 114 -14.79 -6.61 0.21
CA THR A 114 -15.03 -7.73 -0.69
C THR A 114 -15.05 -7.26 -2.14
N CYS A 115 -14.81 -8.18 -3.07
CA CYS A 115 -15.05 -7.98 -4.49
C CYS A 115 -16.51 -8.28 -4.85
#